data_AF-A0A9P6IKF2-F1
#
_entry.id   AF-A0A9P6IKF2-F1
#
_cell.length_a   1.000
_cell.length_b   1.000
_cell.length_c   1.000
_cell.angle_alpha   90.00
_cell.angle_beta   90.00
_cell.angle_gamma   90.00
#
_symmetry.space_group_name_H-M   'P 1'
#
loop_
_entity.id
_entity.type
_entity.pdbx_description
1 polymer ?
#
loop_
_entity_poly.entity_id
_entity_poly.type
_entity_poly.pdbx_seq_one_letter_code
_entity_poly.pdbx_strand_id
1 'polypeptide(L)'
;MLEDVRKISLPCQKIRYVRDDLTPVGGMDAGDQAGRYGYTGLLITRPAFYDVILSQVPPHRIQWGKRILGFEQNQYGVMVRVADGTTQHGDILIGA
;
A
#
# COMPACT_ATOMS: atom_id res chain seq x y z
N MET A 1 -4.30 -3.66 -12.86
CA MET A 1 -3.55 -3.54 -11.58
C MET A 1 -2.32 -4.45 -11.50
N LEU A 2 -2.43 -5.78 -11.32
CA LEU A 2 -1.23 -6.63 -11.12
C LEU A 2 -0.23 -6.54 -12.29
N GLU A 3 -0.74 -6.54 -13.52
CA GLU A 3 0.09 -6.38 -14.72
C GLU A 3 0.81 -5.01 -14.73
N ASP A 4 0.15 -3.96 -14.29
CA ASP A 4 0.71 -2.61 -14.25
C ASP A 4 1.79 -2.51 -13.18
N VAL A 5 1.57 -3.12 -12.00
CA VAL A 5 2.59 -3.24 -10.95
C VAL A 5 3.81 -4.02 -11.46
N ARG A 6 3.61 -5.08 -12.24
CA ARG A 6 4.72 -5.86 -12.83
C ARG A 6 5.56 -5.05 -13.83
N LYS A 7 4.95 -4.15 -14.61
CA LYS A 7 5.68 -3.30 -15.58
C LYS A 7 6.67 -2.34 -14.91
N ILE A 8 6.41 -1.96 -13.66
CA ILE A 8 7.20 -0.95 -12.92
C ILE A 8 8.02 -1.56 -11.77
N SER A 9 8.10 -2.89 -11.68
CA SER A 9 8.78 -3.59 -10.59
C SER A 9 9.85 -4.57 -11.10
N LEU A 10 10.75 -4.94 -10.20
CA LEU A 10 11.77 -5.96 -10.42
C LEU A 10 11.45 -7.20 -9.58
N PRO A 11 11.61 -8.42 -10.12
CA PRO A 11 11.43 -9.62 -9.32
C PRO A 11 12.53 -9.73 -8.26
N CYS A 12 12.15 -9.97 -7.01
CA CYS A 12 13.07 -10.38 -5.96
C CYS A 12 13.27 -11.89 -6.07
N GLN A 13 14.41 -12.30 -6.62
CA GLN A 13 14.72 -13.71 -6.85
C GLN A 13 15.63 -14.29 -5.77
N LYS A 14 16.59 -13.52 -5.25
CA LYS A 14 17.53 -14.00 -4.23
C LYS A 14 17.89 -12.88 -3.28
N ILE A 15 18.03 -13.23 -2.01
CA ILE A 15 18.57 -12.36 -0.98
C ILE A 15 19.90 -12.97 -0.55
N ARG A 16 20.97 -12.19 -0.62
CA ARG A 16 22.29 -12.62 -0.15
C ARG A 16 22.56 -11.97 1.20
N TYR A 17 22.93 -12.79 2.18
CA TYR A 17 23.38 -12.33 3.47
C TYR A 17 24.92 -12.29 3.45
N VAL A 18 25.45 -11.11 3.71
CA VAL A 18 26.88 -10.86 3.79
C VAL A 18 27.19 -10.22 5.14
N ARG A 19 28.42 -10.38 5.62
CA ARG A 19 28.93 -9.61 6.75
C ARG A 19 29.23 -8.17 6.33
N ASP A 20 29.63 -7.35 7.28
CA ASP A 20 30.11 -5.98 7.07
C ASP A 20 31.33 -5.91 6.13
N ASP A 21 32.19 -6.93 6.14
CA ASP A 21 33.32 -7.11 5.22
C ASP A 21 32.94 -7.72 3.86
N LEU A 22 31.64 -7.85 3.56
CA LEU A 22 31.07 -8.47 2.36
C LEU A 22 31.32 -9.98 2.22
N THR A 23 31.91 -10.64 3.22
CA THR A 23 32.07 -12.10 3.17
C THR A 23 30.70 -12.78 3.20
N PRO A 24 30.46 -13.80 2.34
CA PRO A 24 29.17 -14.48 2.29
C PRO A 24 28.88 -15.25 3.59
N VAL A 25 27.70 -15.04 4.15
CA VAL A 25 27.16 -15.85 5.26
C VAL A 25 26.21 -16.91 4.73
N GLY A 26 25.44 -16.57 3.69
CA GLY A 26 24.45 -17.43 3.07
C GLY A 26 23.49 -16.63 2.22
N GLY A 27 22.32 -17.19 1.93
CA GLY A 27 21.28 -16.50 1.21
C GLY A 27 19.97 -17.26 1.24
N MET A 28 18.90 -16.58 0.86
CA MET A 28 17.59 -17.17 0.63
C MET A 28 17.28 -17.09 -0.87
N ASP A 29 16.91 -18.22 -1.46
CA ASP A 29 16.31 -18.21 -2.78
C ASP A 29 14.85 -17.76 -2.61
N ALA A 30 14.56 -16.53 -3.02
CA ALA A 30 13.20 -16.02 -3.00
C ALA A 30 12.34 -16.70 -4.08
N GLY A 31 12.92 -17.52 -4.97
CA GLY A 31 12.18 -18.43 -5.85
C GLY A 31 11.33 -19.47 -5.10
N ASP A 32 11.66 -19.83 -3.85
CA ASP A 32 10.80 -20.68 -3.01
C ASP A 32 9.43 -20.03 -2.70
N GLN A 33 9.37 -18.69 -2.74
CA GLN A 33 8.10 -17.95 -2.62
C GLN A 33 7.12 -18.32 -3.73
N ALA A 34 7.61 -18.56 -4.95
CA ALA A 34 6.74 -18.94 -6.05
C ALA A 34 6.17 -20.34 -5.86
N GLY A 35 6.95 -21.28 -5.30
CA GLY A 35 6.47 -22.61 -4.94
C GLY A 35 5.38 -22.58 -3.86
N ARG A 36 5.55 -21.73 -2.84
CA ARG A 36 4.63 -21.63 -1.71
C ARG A 36 3.41 -20.73 -1.93
N TYR A 37 3.57 -19.62 -2.66
CA TYR A 37 2.59 -18.55 -2.80
C TYR A 37 2.14 -18.31 -4.24
N GLY A 38 2.69 -19.06 -5.21
CA GLY A 38 2.36 -18.94 -6.64
C GLY A 38 3.08 -17.79 -7.37
N TYR A 39 3.75 -16.88 -6.64
CA TYR A 39 4.46 -15.73 -7.22
C TYR A 39 5.72 -15.37 -6.43
N THR A 40 6.70 -14.77 -7.11
CA THR A 40 7.87 -14.16 -6.48
C THR A 40 7.52 -12.76 -5.96
N GLY A 41 8.19 -12.31 -4.90
CA GLY A 41 8.04 -10.94 -4.41
C GLY A 41 8.52 -9.90 -5.42
N LEU A 42 7.90 -8.72 -5.42
CA LEU A 42 8.24 -7.62 -6.33
C LEU A 42 8.91 -6.48 -5.56
N LEU A 43 10.02 -5.98 -6.10
CA LEU A 43 10.69 -4.76 -5.64
C LEU A 43 10.22 -3.59 -6.49
N ILE A 44 9.70 -2.55 -5.85
CA ILE A 44 9.05 -1.42 -6.50
C ILE A 44 9.31 -0.14 -5.70
N THR A 45 9.44 0.99 -6.37
CA THR A 45 9.54 2.28 -5.66
C THR A 45 8.16 2.68 -5.13
N ARG A 46 8.14 3.23 -3.92
CA ARG A 46 6.89 3.65 -3.27
C ARG A 46 6.08 4.67 -4.09
N PRO A 47 6.67 5.70 -4.72
CA PRO A 47 5.92 6.63 -5.56
C PRO A 47 5.24 5.94 -6.76
N ALA A 48 5.97 5.12 -7.51
CA ALA A 48 5.42 4.45 -8.69
C ALA A 48 4.29 3.46 -8.32
N PHE A 49 4.41 2.80 -7.15
CA PHE A 49 3.33 1.96 -6.64
C PHE A 49 2.06 2.77 -6.31
N TYR A 50 2.21 3.94 -5.69
CA TYR A 50 1.07 4.81 -5.43
C TYR A 50 0.40 5.29 -6.70
N ASP A 51 1.18 5.66 -7.74
CA ASP A 51 0.61 6.09 -9.02
C ASP A 51 -0.28 5.01 -9.63
N VAL A 52 0.16 3.74 -9.59
CA VAL A 52 -0.67 2.61 -10.07
C VAL A 52 -1.93 2.45 -9.21
N ILE A 53 -1.83 2.48 -7.87
CA ILE A 53 -3.02 2.33 -7.01
C ILE A 53 -4.01 3.48 -7.23
N LEU A 54 -3.53 4.72 -7.24
CA LEU A 54 -4.36 5.92 -7.42
C LEU A 54 -5.06 5.92 -8.78
N SER A 55 -4.41 5.40 -9.83
CA SER A 55 -5.03 5.27 -11.16
C SER A 55 -6.28 4.38 -11.19
N GLN A 56 -6.44 3.48 -10.22
CA GLN A 56 -7.60 2.59 -10.13
C GLN A 56 -8.77 3.23 -9.37
N VAL A 57 -8.56 4.36 -8.70
CA VAL A 57 -9.59 5.03 -7.90
C VAL A 57 -10.13 6.22 -8.70
N PRO A 58 -11.45 6.30 -8.95
CA PRO A 58 -12.03 7.45 -9.64
C PRO A 58 -11.68 8.76 -8.91
N PRO A 59 -11.15 9.79 -9.61
CA PRO A 59 -10.64 11.00 -8.95
C PRO A 59 -11.66 11.70 -8.06
N HIS A 60 -12.94 11.69 -8.44
CA HIS A 60 -14.04 12.31 -7.68
C HIS A 60 -14.33 11.63 -6.33
N ARG A 61 -13.81 10.41 -6.09
CA ARG A 61 -13.93 9.71 -4.80
C ARG A 61 -12.82 10.09 -3.82
N ILE A 62 -11.79 10.79 -4.27
CA ILE A 62 -10.67 11.21 -3.42
C ILE A 62 -10.80 12.70 -3.12
N GLN A 63 -10.92 13.03 -1.84
CA GLN A 63 -10.95 14.42 -1.38
C GLN A 63 -9.61 14.77 -0.73
N TRP A 64 -8.76 15.46 -1.48
CA TRP A 64 -7.45 15.91 -1.01
C TRP A 64 -7.57 17.13 -0.09
N GLY A 65 -6.55 17.35 0.75
CA GLY A 65 -6.50 18.51 1.66
C GLY A 65 -7.50 18.45 2.81
N LYS A 66 -8.25 17.35 2.96
CA LYS A 66 -9.22 17.15 4.05
C LYS A 66 -8.51 16.57 5.27
N ARG A 67 -8.28 17.41 6.29
CA ARG A 67 -7.72 16.96 7.57
C ARG A 67 -8.85 16.63 8.55
N ILE A 68 -8.93 15.37 8.97
CA ILE A 68 -9.90 14.92 9.97
C ILE A 68 -9.53 15.50 11.34
N LEU A 69 -10.51 16.09 12.04
CA LEU A 69 -10.37 16.61 13.41
C LEU A 69 -10.89 15.63 14.46
N GLY A 70 -11.87 14.81 14.09
CA GLY A 70 -12.49 13.83 14.96
C GLY A 70 -13.73 13.23 14.31
N PHE A 71 -14.32 12.25 14.99
CA PHE A 71 -15.53 11.60 14.53
C PHE A 71 -16.41 11.21 15.71
N GLU A 72 -17.70 11.01 15.45
CA GLU A 72 -18.68 10.48 16.39
C GLU A 72 -19.44 9.34 15.72
N GLN A 73 -19.71 8.27 16.46
CA GLN A 73 -20.48 7.14 15.99
C GLN A 73 -21.75 7.00 16.82
N ASN A 74 -22.87 6.73 16.15
CA ASN A 74 -24.14 6.41 16.79
C ASN A 74 -24.84 5.27 16.04
N GLN A 75 -26.08 4.98 16.41
CA GLN A 75 -26.89 3.91 15.81
C GLN A 75 -27.16 4.07 14.30
N TYR A 76 -26.91 5.25 13.73
CA TYR A 76 -27.12 5.56 12.31
C TYR A 76 -25.82 5.61 11.48
N GLY A 77 -24.65 5.44 12.11
CA GLY A 77 -23.35 5.44 11.42
C GLY A 77 -22.31 6.36 12.07
N VAL A 78 -21.35 6.80 11.28
CA VAL A 78 -20.22 7.65 11.68
C VAL A 78 -20.31 9.02 11.00
N MET A 79 -20.16 10.08 11.78
CA MET A 79 -19.97 11.44 11.30
C MET A 79 -18.52 11.87 11.56
N VAL A 80 -17.83 12.37 10.53
CA VAL A 80 -16.46 12.89 10.59
C VAL A 80 -16.50 14.43 10.52
N ARG A 81 -15.78 15.10 11.41
CA ARG A 81 -15.52 16.55 11.37
C ARG A 81 -14.19 16.83 10.68
N VAL A 82 -14.18 17.76 9.73
CA VAL A 82 -12.99 18.13 8.95
C VAL A 82 -12.55 19.55 9.30
N ALA A 83 -11.25 19.82 9.16
CA ALA A 83 -10.61 21.08 9.52
C ALA A 83 -11.13 22.31 8.76
N ASP A 84 -11.75 22.12 7.61
CA ASP A 84 -12.38 23.18 6.82
C ASP A 84 -13.83 23.49 7.26
N GLY A 85 -14.27 22.90 8.38
CA GLY A 85 -15.61 23.07 8.92
C GLY A 85 -16.67 22.15 8.32
N THR A 86 -16.33 21.36 7.28
CA THR A 86 -17.28 20.41 6.69
C THR A 86 -17.43 19.14 7.53
N THR A 87 -18.58 18.49 7.40
CA THR A 87 -18.86 17.16 7.97
C THR A 87 -19.10 16.14 6.87
N GLN A 88 -18.72 14.90 7.11
CA GLN A 88 -18.97 13.76 6.22
C GLN A 88 -19.68 12.66 7.01
N HIS A 89 -20.67 12.02 6.41
CA HIS A 89 -21.42 10.92 7.02
C HIS A 89 -21.20 9.63 6.23
N GLY A 90 -21.08 8.52 6.93
CA GLY A 90 -21.01 7.19 6.32
C GLY A 90 -21.31 6.09 7.34
N ASP A 91 -21.55 4.89 6.86
CA ASP A 91 -21.88 3.75 7.74
C ASP A 91 -20.66 3.26 8.53
N ILE A 92 -19.46 3.34 7.92
CA ILE A 92 -18.21 2.82 8.46
C ILE A 92 -17.08 3.85 8.23
N LEU A 93 -16.21 4.00 9.23
CA LEU A 93 -14.94 4.71 9.12
C LEU A 93 -13.79 3.70 9.20
N ILE A 94 -12.91 3.72 8.20
CA ILE A 94 -11.69 2.89 8.17
C ILE A 94 -10.49 3.81 8.42
N GLY A 95 -9.75 3.57 9.50
CA GLY A 95 -8.44 4.18 9.74
C GLY A 95 -7.34 3.34 9.09
N ALA A 96 -6.54 3.95 8.23
CA ALA A 96 -5.46 3.32 7.47
C ALA A 96 -4.16 4.12 7.58
#